data_AF-A0A9X8DNZ3-F1
#
_entry.id   AF-A0A9X8DNZ3-F1
#
_cell.length_a   1.000
_cell.length_b   1.000
_cell.length_c   1.000
_cell.angle_alpha   90.00
_cell.angle_beta   90.00
_cell.angle_gamma   90.00
#
_symmetry.space_group_name_H-M   'P 1'
#
loop_
_entity.id
_entity.type
_entity.pdbx_description
1 polymer ?
#
loop_
_entity_poly.entity_id
_entity_poly.type
_entity_poly.pdbx_seq_one_letter_code
_entity_poly.pdbx_strand_id
1 'polypeptide(L)'
;ASAAVPAPKVTKQLSMDNFVAQKAIPTARSAREAWQQWFVADPGNGLTCALKDYSKEMIQFDRKKYSERHTLAMAFIKYQSFDQFEASYTGFTNSYARILKEVRRRKQIGTM
;
A
#
# COMPACT_ATOMS: atom_id res chain seq x y z
N ALA A 1 -31.28 -8.55 -56.07
CA ALA A 1 -31.13 -8.93 -54.65
C ALA A 1 -29.86 -8.27 -54.12
N SER A 2 -29.97 -7.37 -53.15
CA SER A 2 -28.81 -6.64 -52.59
C SER A 2 -28.43 -7.29 -51.26
N ALA A 3 -27.21 -7.81 -51.15
CA ALA A 3 -26.70 -8.43 -49.94
C ALA A 3 -26.34 -7.36 -48.90
N ALA A 4 -26.85 -7.50 -47.67
CA ALA A 4 -26.56 -6.61 -46.56
C ALA A 4 -25.17 -6.93 -45.96
N VAL A 5 -24.33 -5.91 -45.83
CA VAL A 5 -23.01 -6.00 -45.16
C VAL A 5 -23.22 -5.93 -43.64
N PRO A 6 -22.64 -6.82 -42.82
CA PRO A 6 -22.78 -6.75 -41.37
C PRO A 6 -21.97 -5.58 -40.79
N ALA A 7 -22.60 -4.81 -39.91
CA ALA A 7 -21.99 -3.64 -39.27
C ALA A 7 -20.78 -4.03 -38.39
N PRO A 8 -19.69 -3.23 -38.40
CA PRO A 8 -18.51 -3.52 -37.60
C PRO A 8 -18.83 -3.38 -36.11
N LYS A 9 -18.54 -4.44 -35.34
CA LYS A 9 -18.65 -4.42 -33.88
C LYS A 9 -17.61 -3.44 -33.35
N VAL A 10 -18.07 -2.33 -32.76
CA VAL A 10 -17.19 -1.34 -32.12
C VAL A 10 -16.61 -1.97 -30.86
N THR A 11 -15.43 -2.58 -31.00
CA THR A 11 -14.61 -2.97 -29.85
C THR A 11 -14.12 -1.68 -29.22
N LYS A 12 -14.74 -1.25 -28.12
CA LYS A 12 -14.29 -0.07 -27.37
C LYS A 12 -12.83 -0.30 -26.97
N GLN A 13 -11.92 0.48 -27.54
CA GLN A 13 -10.51 0.47 -27.16
C GLN A 13 -10.43 0.86 -25.68
N LEU A 14 -10.05 -0.09 -24.82
CA LEU A 14 -9.81 0.17 -23.41
C LEU A 14 -8.61 1.12 -23.30
N SER A 15 -8.73 2.17 -22.47
CA SER A 15 -7.59 3.06 -22.23
C SER A 15 -6.39 2.27 -21.71
N MET A 16 -5.20 2.56 -22.25
CA MET A 16 -3.94 1.99 -21.79
C MET A 16 -3.69 2.26 -20.29
N ASP A 17 -4.34 3.26 -19.70
CA ASP A 17 -4.28 3.54 -18.25
C ASP A 17 -4.70 2.33 -17.39
N ASN A 18 -5.59 1.48 -17.90
CA ASN A 18 -5.99 0.25 -17.19
C ASN A 18 -4.90 -0.84 -17.21
N PHE A 19 -3.96 -0.75 -18.16
CA PHE A 19 -2.85 -1.68 -18.32
C PHE A 19 -1.54 -1.14 -17.73
N VAL A 20 -1.47 0.16 -17.43
CA VAL A 20 -0.39 0.71 -16.63
C VAL A 20 -0.63 0.27 -15.19
N ALA A 21 -0.05 -0.87 -14.81
CA ALA A 21 0.16 -1.18 -13.40
C ALA A 21 0.80 0.06 -12.78
N GLN A 22 0.07 0.79 -11.94
CA GLN A 22 0.60 1.99 -11.30
C GLN A 22 1.85 1.55 -10.56
N LYS A 23 3.03 1.83 -11.14
CA LYS A 23 4.37 1.50 -10.61
C LYS A 23 4.68 2.32 -9.34
N ALA A 24 3.65 2.82 -8.67
CA ALA A 24 3.72 3.63 -7.48
C ALA A 24 3.29 2.78 -6.30
N ILE A 25 4.09 2.91 -5.24
CA ILE A 25 3.81 2.44 -3.90
C ILE A 25 2.40 2.91 -3.44
N PRO A 26 1.44 1.99 -3.16
CA PRO A 26 0.10 2.35 -2.65
C PRO A 26 0.11 3.21 -1.38
N THR A 27 -0.77 4.20 -1.29
CA THR A 27 -0.83 5.07 -0.10
C THR A 27 -1.94 4.61 0.84
N ALA A 28 -1.58 3.96 1.95
CA ALA A 28 -2.53 3.60 2.99
C ALA A 28 -3.12 4.84 3.67
N ARG A 29 -4.38 4.76 4.12
CA ARG A 29 -5.11 5.87 4.76
C ARG A 29 -5.13 5.76 6.28
N SER A 30 -4.95 4.56 6.83
CA SER A 30 -4.88 4.28 8.26
C SER A 30 -3.73 3.33 8.61
N ALA A 31 -3.44 3.17 9.91
CA ALA A 31 -2.49 2.18 10.39
C ALA A 31 -2.95 0.74 10.09
N ARG A 32 -4.27 0.48 10.17
CA ARG A 32 -4.84 -0.84 9.91
C ARG A 32 -4.72 -1.22 8.44
N GLU A 33 -5.01 -0.27 7.56
CA GLU A 33 -4.84 -0.47 6.12
C GLU A 33 -3.35 -0.68 5.78
N ALA A 34 -2.45 0.07 6.39
CA ALA A 34 -1.00 -0.14 6.26
C ALA A 34 -0.57 -1.54 6.74
N TRP A 35 -1.09 -2.00 7.88
CA TRP A 35 -0.81 -3.33 8.42
C TRP A 35 -1.32 -4.44 7.48
N GLN A 36 -2.55 -4.31 7.00
CA GLN A 36 -3.14 -5.28 6.08
C GLN A 36 -2.40 -5.32 4.74
N GLN A 37 -2.08 -4.16 4.17
CA GLN A 37 -1.39 -4.08 2.88
C GLN A 37 0.06 -4.59 2.96
N TRP A 38 0.75 -4.40 4.08
CA TRP A 38 2.22 -4.56 4.14
C TRP A 38 2.71 -5.69 5.04
N PHE A 39 1.87 -6.21 5.96
CA PHE A 39 2.21 -7.30 6.90
C PHE A 39 1.37 -8.55 6.72
N VAL A 40 0.08 -8.41 6.43
CA VAL A 40 -0.79 -9.57 6.19
C VAL A 40 -0.72 -9.90 4.71
N ALA A 41 0.26 -10.70 4.34
CA ALA A 41 0.25 -11.34 3.04
C ALA A 41 -1.00 -12.22 2.98
N ASP A 42 -1.98 -11.85 2.16
CA ASP A 42 -3.09 -12.72 1.80
C ASP A 42 -3.06 -12.93 0.28
N PRO A 43 -2.34 -13.97 -0.17
CA PRO A 43 -2.30 -14.34 -1.58
C PRO A 43 -3.68 -14.70 -2.14
N GLY A 44 -4.63 -15.15 -1.30
CA GLY A 44 -5.99 -15.51 -1.70
C GLY A 44 -6.86 -14.29 -2.03
N ASN A 45 -6.54 -13.12 -1.48
CA ASN A 45 -7.26 -11.86 -1.68
C ASN A 45 -6.47 -10.83 -2.53
N GLY A 46 -5.38 -11.23 -3.18
CA GLY A 46 -4.59 -10.36 -4.07
C GLY A 46 -3.74 -9.31 -3.37
N LEU A 47 -3.49 -9.44 -2.06
CA LEU A 47 -2.66 -8.53 -1.26
C LEU A 47 -1.28 -9.14 -1.02
N THR A 48 -0.37 -8.92 -1.97
CA THR A 48 1.02 -9.41 -1.91
C THR A 48 2.00 -8.35 -2.38
N CYS A 49 2.31 -7.38 -1.53
CA CYS A 49 3.56 -6.65 -1.66
C CYS A 49 4.08 -6.32 -0.26
N ALA A 50 4.66 -7.34 0.37
CA ALA A 50 5.49 -7.14 1.55
C ALA A 50 6.64 -6.19 1.18
N LEU A 51 7.25 -5.52 2.17
CA LEU A 51 8.33 -4.54 1.91
C LEU A 51 9.46 -5.12 1.04
N LYS A 52 9.68 -6.43 1.11
CA LYS A 52 10.66 -7.21 0.33
C LYS A 52 10.32 -7.40 -1.16
N ASP A 53 9.07 -7.17 -1.57
CA ASP A 53 8.60 -7.41 -2.93
C ASP A 53 8.73 -6.15 -3.83
N TYR A 54 9.12 -5.01 -3.26
CA TYR A 54 9.36 -3.79 -4.05
C TYR A 54 10.65 -3.87 -4.84
N SER A 55 10.56 -3.73 -6.16
CA SER A 55 11.74 -3.66 -7.02
C SER A 55 12.54 -2.38 -6.76
N LYS A 56 13.84 -2.43 -7.07
CA LYS A 56 14.74 -1.27 -6.98
C LYS A 56 14.19 -0.05 -7.74
N GLU A 57 13.55 -0.28 -8.87
CA GLU A 57 12.94 0.76 -9.71
C GLU A 57 11.75 1.42 -9.02
N MET A 58 10.87 0.65 -8.37
CA MET A 58 9.75 1.20 -7.60
C MET A 58 10.23 2.03 -6.40
N ILE A 59 11.29 1.57 -5.74
CA ILE A 59 11.92 2.30 -4.62
C ILE A 59 12.58 3.59 -5.12
N GLN A 60 13.25 3.55 -6.28
CA GLN A 60 13.85 4.75 -6.87
C GLN A 60 12.79 5.77 -7.29
N PHE A 61 11.68 5.29 -7.84
CA PHE A 61 10.56 6.14 -8.27
C PHE A 61 9.89 6.86 -7.09
N ASP A 62 9.76 6.20 -5.93
CA ASP A 62 9.15 6.81 -4.73
C ASP A 62 9.91 6.48 -3.43
N ARG A 63 11.14 7.01 -3.36
CA ARG A 63 12.05 6.78 -2.21
C ARG A 63 11.47 7.28 -0.89
N LYS A 64 10.71 8.39 -0.94
CA LYS A 64 10.08 8.98 0.24
C LYS A 64 9.05 8.02 0.83
N LYS A 65 8.11 7.52 0.03
CA LYS A 65 7.10 6.60 0.55
C LYS A 65 7.70 5.27 0.99
N TYR A 66 8.75 4.79 0.33
CA TYR A 66 9.47 3.59 0.82
C TYR A 66 10.05 3.81 2.22
N SER A 67 10.71 4.95 2.47
CA SER A 67 11.25 5.29 3.79
C SER A 67 10.17 5.40 4.88
N GLU A 68 9.01 5.98 4.54
CA GLU A 68 7.84 6.08 5.41
C GLU A 68 7.32 4.71 5.82
N ARG A 69 7.15 3.83 4.84
CA ARG A 69 6.72 2.46 5.06
C ARG A 69 7.71 1.66 5.86
N HIS A 70 9.00 1.76 5.56
CA HIS A 70 10.03 1.07 6.32
C HIS A 70 10.00 1.50 7.80
N THR A 71 9.79 2.79 8.07
CA THR A 71 9.65 3.29 9.44
C THR A 71 8.44 2.68 10.16
N LEU A 72 7.27 2.61 9.51
CA LEU A 72 6.08 1.99 10.09
C LEU A 72 6.21 0.48 10.25
N ALA A 73 6.81 -0.20 9.28
CA ALA A 73 7.06 -1.63 9.34
C ALA A 73 7.91 -2.00 10.55
N MET A 74 8.98 -1.24 10.85
CA MET A 74 9.81 -1.47 12.04
C MET A 74 9.04 -1.31 13.35
N ALA A 75 8.03 -0.43 13.39
CA ALA A 75 7.14 -0.34 14.54
C ALA A 75 6.17 -1.52 14.60
N PHE A 76 5.62 -1.97 13.48
CA PHE A 76 4.71 -3.11 13.40
C PHE A 76 5.33 -4.43 13.86
N ILE A 77 6.60 -4.71 13.50
CA ILE A 77 7.31 -5.95 13.86
C ILE A 77 7.39 -6.18 15.38
N LYS A 78 7.25 -5.12 16.18
CA LYS A 78 7.30 -5.21 17.65
C LYS A 78 6.04 -5.80 18.26
N TYR A 79 4.99 -5.98 17.49
CA TYR A 79 3.68 -6.42 17.96
C TYR A 79 3.25 -7.71 17.25
N GLN A 80 2.68 -8.64 18.02
CA GLN A 80 2.23 -9.92 17.48
C GLN A 80 0.92 -9.81 16.70
N SER A 81 0.10 -8.80 17.02
CA SER A 81 -1.17 -8.52 16.35
C SER A 81 -1.39 -7.02 16.17
N PHE A 82 -2.27 -6.66 15.23
CA PHE A 82 -2.66 -5.27 15.05
C PHE A 82 -3.34 -4.70 16.30
N ASP A 83 -4.13 -5.48 17.03
CA ASP A 83 -4.82 -5.01 18.25
C ASP A 83 -3.82 -4.60 19.35
N GLN A 84 -2.72 -5.35 19.51
CA GLN A 84 -1.63 -4.97 20.43
C GLN A 84 -0.93 -3.67 20.01
N PHE A 85 -0.71 -3.51 18.70
CA PHE A 85 -0.18 -2.27 18.14
C PHE A 85 -1.15 -1.11 18.39
N GLU A 86 -2.43 -1.30 18.11
CA GLU A 86 -3.45 -0.27 18.27
C GLU A 86 -3.59 0.19 19.72
N ALA A 87 -3.58 -0.74 20.68
CA ALA A 87 -3.56 -0.40 22.10
C ALA A 87 -2.34 0.48 22.46
N SER A 88 -1.17 0.16 21.92
CA SER A 88 0.09 0.89 22.20
C SER A 88 0.19 2.27 21.51
N TYR A 89 -0.58 2.47 20.45
CA TYR A 89 -0.66 3.70 19.66
C TYR A 89 -2.08 4.29 19.68
N THR A 90 -2.80 4.09 20.79
CA THR A 90 -4.19 4.52 20.96
C THR A 90 -4.37 5.99 20.58
N GLY A 91 -5.37 6.27 19.75
CA GLY A 91 -5.70 7.62 19.27
C GLY A 91 -4.90 8.09 18.05
N PHE A 92 -3.90 7.33 17.58
CA PHE A 92 -3.10 7.68 16.40
C PHE A 92 -3.37 6.80 15.17
N THR A 93 -3.96 5.61 15.34
CA THR A 93 -4.11 4.57 14.30
C THR A 93 -5.08 4.93 13.17
N ASN A 94 -6.05 5.80 13.42
CA ASN A 94 -7.10 6.17 12.46
C ASN A 94 -6.60 6.97 11.25
N SER A 95 -5.37 7.50 11.28
CA SER A 95 -4.78 8.22 10.15
C SER A 95 -3.34 7.81 9.94
N TYR A 96 -3.00 7.55 8.68
CA TYR A 96 -1.64 7.25 8.24
C TYR A 96 -0.63 8.33 8.66
N ALA A 97 -0.95 9.60 8.40
CA ALA A 97 -0.07 10.71 8.75
C ALA A 97 0.13 10.83 10.27
N ARG A 98 -0.94 10.63 11.06
CA ARG A 98 -0.86 10.68 12.53
C ARG A 98 -0.01 9.56 13.08
N ILE A 99 -0.22 8.32 12.64
CA ILE A 99 0.58 7.19 13.13
C ILE A 99 2.04 7.32 12.70
N LEU A 100 2.31 7.74 11.46
CA LEU A 100 3.67 7.94 10.97
C LEU A 100 4.40 9.03 11.77
N LYS A 101 3.73 10.14 12.09
CA LYS A 101 4.29 11.20 12.93
C LYS A 101 4.61 10.68 14.33
N GLU A 102 3.71 9.93 14.94
CA GLU A 102 3.89 9.39 16.29
C GLU A 102 5.04 8.37 16.33
N VAL A 103 5.11 7.45 15.36
CA VAL A 103 6.21 6.49 15.23
C VAL A 103 7.55 7.22 15.05
N ARG A 104 7.61 8.23 14.18
CA ARG A 104 8.83 9.05 14.02
C ARG A 104 9.23 9.75 15.31
N ARG A 105 8.28 10.32 16.04
CA ARG A 105 8.52 10.96 17.35
C ARG A 105 9.11 9.96 18.34
N ARG A 106 8.49 8.78 18.49
CA ARG A 106 9.00 7.70 19.36
C ARG A 106 10.39 7.24 18.96
N LYS A 107 10.69 7.17 17.66
CA LYS A 107 12.05 6.89 17.15
C LYS A 107 13.08 7.87 17.68
N GLN A 108 12.76 9.17 17.58
CA GLN A 108 13.67 10.25 17.91
C GLN A 108 13.98 10.29 19.41
N ILE A 109 13.01 9.96 20.25
CA ILE A 109 13.16 9.93 21.70
C ILE A 109 13.56 8.55 22.25
N GLY A 110 13.85 7.57 21.37
CA GLY A 110 14.33 6.23 21.76
C GLY A 110 13.28 5.33 22.40
N THR A 111 11.99 5.62 22.24
CA THR A 111 10.87 4.84 22.83
C THR A 111 10.07 4.06 21.79
N MET A 112 10.57 3.99 20.55
CA MET A 112 10.02 3.08 19.56
C MET A 112 10.44 1.67 19.89
#